data_AF-A0A5S9R676-F1
#
_entry.id   AF-A0A5S9R676-F1
#
_cell.length_a   1.000
_cell.length_b   1.000
_cell.length_c   1.000
_cell.angle_alpha   90.00
_cell.angle_beta   90.00
_cell.angle_gamma   90.00
#
_symmetry.space_group_name_H-M   'P 1'
#
loop_
_entity.id
_entity.type
_entity.pdbx_description
1 polymer ?
#
loop_
_entity_poly.entity_id
_entity_poly.type
_entity_poly.pdbx_seq_one_letter_code
_entity_poly.pdbx_strand_id
1 'polypeptide(L)'
;MSTPELLGRLQRHYIKPGLSLPGGIFLPEVGWNGGAGGGCDAIYVGFTTTSGRILVGHELKVSRADWLNELNKPGKSDPWADQCHEWWLVVNDPAIVHPGELPAHWGLMVPGTSKTRMKIHTRAVRKDPTTHCPSWQAVRSIMARQDTLRSQAIANVRNGAREEAGRELRQRVEDEVSRRMRNAPDAELLREQMRQITEALGGQILFDDRPRGYYYGREIGLPELAAIGELCREHRNLRKAIDDLTAGYTIGNVRRAVDQLERAIVNLRAVPGQQMELTS
;
A
#
# COMPACT_ATOMS: atom_id res chain seq x y z
N MET A 1 27.43 -19.71 4.80
CA MET A 1 26.11 -19.91 5.43
C MET A 1 25.82 -18.67 6.25
N SER A 2 24.63 -18.09 6.11
CA SER A 2 24.22 -16.92 6.89
C SER A 2 23.72 -17.31 8.30
N THR A 3 23.59 -16.34 9.20
CA THR A 3 23.07 -16.57 10.55
C THR A 3 21.65 -17.17 10.55
N PRO A 4 20.70 -16.66 9.74
CA PRO A 4 19.37 -17.27 9.64
C PRO A 4 19.38 -18.72 9.14
N GLU A 5 20.26 -19.04 8.18
CA GLU A 5 20.41 -20.41 7.69
C GLU A 5 20.92 -21.36 8.77
N LEU A 6 21.94 -20.92 9.54
CA LEU A 6 22.51 -21.68 10.65
C LEU A 6 21.49 -21.88 11.77
N LEU A 7 20.75 -20.82 12.12
CA LEU A 7 19.65 -20.87 13.08
C LEU A 7 18.57 -21.86 12.64
N GLY A 8 18.18 -21.86 11.36
CA GLY A 8 17.23 -22.83 10.83
C GLY A 8 17.73 -24.28 10.87
N ARG A 9 19.05 -24.50 10.71
CA ARG A 9 19.67 -25.83 10.90
C ARG A 9 19.61 -26.26 12.37
N LEU A 10 19.91 -25.35 13.28
CA LEU A 10 19.84 -25.59 14.72
C LEU A 10 18.41 -25.86 15.19
N GLN A 11 17.42 -25.09 14.71
CA GLN A 11 16.02 -25.33 15.04
C GLN A 11 15.58 -26.74 14.63
N ARG A 12 15.94 -27.20 13.42
CA ARG A 12 15.62 -28.56 12.95
C ARG A 12 16.31 -29.67 13.73
N HIS A 13 17.41 -29.38 14.42
CA HIS A 13 18.08 -30.34 15.30
C HIS A 13 17.23 -30.70 16.51
N TYR A 14 16.47 -29.74 17.04
CA TYR A 14 15.57 -29.94 18.17
C TYR A 14 14.15 -30.26 17.74
N ILE A 15 13.62 -29.53 16.74
CA ILE A 15 12.24 -29.60 16.30
C ILE A 15 12.23 -30.18 14.88
N LYS A 16 12.01 -31.49 14.76
CA LYS A 16 11.86 -32.13 13.45
C LYS A 16 10.59 -31.60 12.76
N PRO A 17 10.68 -31.09 11.52
CA PRO A 17 9.50 -30.64 10.79
C PRO A 17 8.46 -31.75 10.65
N GLY A 18 7.18 -31.40 10.81
CA GLY A 18 6.05 -32.33 10.64
C GLY A 18 5.71 -33.19 11.86
N LEU A 19 6.40 -33.03 13.00
CA LEU A 19 5.98 -33.66 14.26
C LEU A 19 4.90 -32.81 14.95
N SER A 20 3.82 -33.46 15.39
CA SER A 20 2.74 -32.82 16.16
C SER A 20 3.16 -32.46 17.58
N LEU A 21 4.04 -33.26 18.20
CA LEU A 21 4.55 -33.06 19.55
C LEU A 21 6.08 -33.22 19.56
N PRO A 22 6.84 -32.13 19.34
CA PRO A 22 8.29 -32.21 19.21
C PRO A 22 9.05 -32.42 20.55
N GLY A 23 8.34 -32.56 21.67
CA GLY A 23 8.94 -32.85 22.97
C GLY A 23 9.67 -31.67 23.63
N GLY A 24 9.54 -30.46 23.06
CA GLY A 24 10.09 -29.21 23.56
C GLY A 24 9.71 -28.04 22.66
N ILE A 25 10.19 -26.84 22.99
CA ILE A 25 10.08 -25.64 22.13
C ILE A 25 11.47 -25.07 21.83
N PHE A 26 11.60 -24.46 20.65
CA PHE A 26 12.80 -23.74 20.25
C PHE A 26 12.45 -22.28 20.04
N LEU A 27 13.15 -21.39 20.73
CA LEU A 27 12.89 -19.96 20.75
C LEU A 27 14.14 -19.21 20.27
N PRO A 28 14.09 -18.50 19.13
CA PRO A 28 15.16 -17.63 18.70
C PRO A 28 15.12 -16.29 19.43
N GLU A 29 16.29 -15.66 19.60
CA GLU A 29 16.48 -14.30 20.10
C GLU A 29 15.78 -14.07 21.45
N VAL A 30 16.27 -14.74 22.50
CA VAL A 30 15.69 -14.61 23.84
C VAL A 30 16.47 -13.56 24.62
N GLY A 31 15.82 -12.41 24.85
CA GLY A 31 16.32 -11.33 25.71
C GLY A 31 15.73 -11.37 27.12
N TRP A 32 16.30 -10.61 28.05
CA TRP A 32 15.76 -10.46 29.39
C TRP A 32 14.48 -9.62 29.39
N ASN A 33 13.45 -10.12 30.08
CA ASN A 33 12.21 -9.38 30.25
C ASN A 33 12.41 -8.20 31.23
N GLY A 34 12.07 -6.99 30.78
CA GLY A 34 12.01 -5.78 31.62
C GLY A 34 13.30 -4.96 31.73
N GLY A 35 14.33 -5.21 30.92
CA GLY A 35 15.54 -4.37 30.99
C GLY A 35 16.59 -4.63 29.93
N ALA A 36 17.60 -3.74 29.92
CA ALA A 36 18.80 -3.85 29.12
C ALA A 36 19.77 -4.86 29.77
N GLY A 37 19.73 -6.09 29.26
CA GLY A 37 20.72 -7.12 29.50
C GLY A 37 20.72 -7.97 28.24
N GLY A 38 21.91 -8.30 27.72
CA GLY A 38 22.05 -9.01 26.44
C GLY A 38 21.12 -10.23 26.31
N GLY A 39 20.82 -10.59 25.07
CA GLY A 39 20.08 -11.82 24.78
C GLY A 39 20.99 -13.00 24.52
N CYS A 40 20.36 -14.13 24.25
CA CYS A 40 20.99 -15.26 23.60
C CYS A 40 20.33 -15.51 22.25
N ASP A 41 21.09 -16.07 21.32
CA ASP A 41 20.62 -16.24 19.94
C ASP A 41 19.53 -17.29 19.84
N ALA A 42 19.59 -18.35 20.65
CA ALA A 42 18.48 -19.29 20.78
C ALA A 42 18.46 -20.04 22.11
N ILE A 43 17.27 -20.52 22.45
CA ILE A 43 17.03 -21.44 23.57
C ILE A 43 16.18 -22.61 23.09
N TYR A 44 16.54 -23.80 23.53
CA TYR A 44 15.66 -24.97 23.52
C TYR A 44 15.19 -25.29 24.94
N VAL A 45 13.87 -25.47 25.10
CA VAL A 45 13.25 -25.93 26.34
C VAL A 45 12.71 -27.33 26.12
N GLY A 46 13.32 -28.32 26.77
CA GLY A 46 12.88 -29.71 26.72
C GLY A 46 11.75 -30.00 27.71
N PHE A 47 10.69 -30.69 27.27
CA PHE A 47 9.54 -31.05 28.12
C PHE A 47 9.51 -32.52 28.53
N THR A 48 10.27 -33.36 27.83
CA THR A 48 10.21 -34.82 27.96
C THR A 48 11.41 -35.38 28.68
N THR A 49 11.26 -36.61 29.18
CA THR A 49 12.38 -37.40 29.73
C THR A 49 13.50 -37.57 28.69
N THR A 50 13.16 -37.75 27.41
CA THR A 50 14.15 -37.89 26.32
C THR A 50 14.97 -36.63 26.11
N SER A 51 14.37 -35.45 26.27
CA SER A 51 15.10 -34.18 26.29
C SER A 51 15.82 -33.90 27.61
N GLY A 52 15.66 -34.75 28.63
CA GLY A 52 16.20 -34.54 29.97
C GLY A 52 15.51 -33.44 30.78
N ARG A 53 14.42 -32.86 30.28
CA ARG A 53 13.71 -31.69 30.85
C ARG A 53 14.64 -30.51 31.14
N ILE A 54 15.63 -30.29 30.27
CA ILE A 54 16.66 -29.27 30.45
C ILE A 54 16.38 -28.03 29.60
N LEU A 55 17.02 -26.93 30.03
CA LEU A 55 17.18 -25.69 29.27
C LEU A 55 18.54 -25.72 28.56
N VAL A 56 18.56 -25.55 27.24
CA VAL A 56 19.78 -25.48 26.44
C VAL A 56 19.85 -24.13 25.77
N GLY A 57 20.93 -23.39 25.98
CA GLY A 57 21.18 -22.10 25.34
C GLY A 57 22.22 -22.19 24.25
N HIS A 58 22.11 -21.28 23.28
CA HIS A 58 22.96 -21.26 22.08
C HIS A 58 23.40 -19.85 21.75
N GLU A 59 24.68 -19.73 21.41
CA GLU A 59 25.31 -18.56 20.80
C GLU A 59 25.76 -18.95 19.39
N LEU A 60 25.41 -18.16 18.37
CA LEU A 60 25.71 -18.42 16.97
C LEU A 60 26.80 -17.48 16.47
N LYS A 61 27.84 -18.02 15.82
CA LYS A 61 28.87 -17.23 15.13
C LYS A 61 29.14 -17.82 13.75
N VAL A 62 28.97 -17.01 12.70
CA VAL A 62 29.15 -17.44 11.29
C VAL A 62 30.51 -17.07 10.72
N SER A 63 31.30 -16.28 11.46
CA SER A 63 32.63 -15.89 11.06
C SER A 63 33.60 -15.88 12.25
N ARG A 64 34.89 -15.97 11.93
CA ARG A 64 35.98 -15.83 12.90
C ARG A 64 36.00 -14.45 13.56
N ALA A 65 35.74 -13.40 12.78
CA ALA A 65 35.69 -12.03 13.28
C ALA A 65 34.58 -11.86 14.32
N ASP A 66 33.39 -12.43 14.07
CA ASP A 66 32.28 -12.40 15.04
C ASP A 66 32.66 -13.11 16.34
N TRP A 67 33.35 -14.26 16.23
CA TRP A 67 33.81 -15.02 17.39
C TRP A 67 34.87 -14.27 18.20
N LEU A 68 35.88 -13.67 17.55
CA LEU A 68 36.88 -12.84 18.21
C LEU A 68 36.26 -11.62 18.91
N ASN A 69 35.30 -10.97 18.25
CA ASN A 69 34.57 -9.84 18.83
C ASN A 69 33.78 -10.23 20.08
N GLU A 70 33.27 -11.46 20.13
CA GLU A 70 32.59 -12.01 21.31
C GLU A 70 33.59 -12.34 22.43
N LEU A 71 34.71 -12.99 22.11
CA LEU A 71 35.78 -13.29 23.07
C LEU A 71 36.35 -12.04 23.74
N ASN A 72 36.39 -10.92 23.03
CA ASN A 72 36.81 -9.62 23.56
C ASN A 72 35.79 -8.99 24.52
N LYS A 73 34.64 -9.63 24.77
CA LYS A 73 33.61 -9.20 25.71
C LYS A 73 33.31 -10.30 26.75
N PRO A 74 34.28 -10.60 27.64
CA PRO A 74 34.06 -11.57 28.72
C PRO A 74 32.80 -11.22 29.53
N GLY A 75 32.01 -12.23 29.90
CA GLY A 75 30.79 -12.02 30.68
C GLY A 75 29.53 -11.69 29.89
N LYS A 76 29.61 -11.47 28.56
CA LYS A 76 28.41 -11.14 27.77
C LYS A 76 27.39 -12.28 27.73
N SER A 77 27.84 -13.53 27.58
CA SER A 77 26.97 -14.70 27.50
C SER A 77 26.69 -15.33 28.87
N ASP A 78 27.49 -15.03 29.89
CA ASP A 78 27.40 -15.63 31.23
C ASP A 78 26.00 -15.51 31.86
N PRO A 79 25.30 -14.36 31.80
CA PRO A 79 23.96 -14.24 32.38
C PRO A 79 22.99 -15.31 31.90
N TRP A 80 23.00 -15.66 30.61
CA TRP A 80 22.14 -16.71 30.05
C TRP A 80 22.76 -18.10 30.16
N ALA A 81 24.08 -18.23 30.00
CA ALA A 81 24.79 -19.48 30.17
C ALA A 81 24.60 -20.04 31.58
N ASP A 82 24.57 -19.18 32.60
CA ASP A 82 24.30 -19.54 33.98
C ASP A 82 22.90 -20.10 34.17
N GLN A 83 21.88 -19.59 33.47
CA GLN A 83 20.52 -20.12 33.57
C GLN A 83 20.35 -21.47 32.87
N CYS A 84 21.14 -21.74 31.83
CA CYS A 84 21.02 -22.96 31.03
C CYS A 84 21.74 -24.14 31.68
N HIS A 85 21.21 -25.35 31.45
CA HIS A 85 21.85 -26.60 31.88
C HIS A 85 23.02 -26.96 30.96
N GLU A 86 22.90 -26.59 29.69
CA GLU A 86 23.95 -26.71 28.69
C GLU A 86 24.04 -25.40 27.92
N TRP A 87 25.26 -25.05 27.53
CA TRP A 87 25.51 -23.88 26.69
C TRP A 87 26.38 -24.27 25.50
N TRP A 88 25.98 -23.84 24.31
CA TRP A 88 26.60 -24.25 23.06
C TRP A 88 26.97 -23.05 22.20
N LEU A 89 28.23 -23.02 21.77
CA LEU A 89 28.62 -22.23 20.61
C LEU A 89 28.27 -23.02 19.35
N VAL A 90 27.60 -22.35 18.42
CA VAL A 90 27.15 -22.92 17.15
C VAL A 90 27.81 -22.16 16.02
N VAL A 91 28.65 -22.84 15.24
CA VAL A 91 29.38 -22.25 14.11
C VAL A 91 29.14 -23.03 12.83
N ASN A 92 29.28 -22.38 11.68
CA ASN A 92 29.16 -23.06 10.38
C ASN A 92 30.39 -23.94 10.05
N ASP A 93 31.56 -23.61 10.59
CA ASP A 93 32.82 -24.33 10.38
C ASP A 93 33.58 -24.44 11.70
N PRO A 94 33.98 -25.65 12.17
CA PRO A 94 34.74 -25.78 13.41
C PRO A 94 36.06 -25.00 13.42
N ALA A 95 36.66 -24.73 12.26
CA ALA A 95 37.90 -23.95 12.14
C ALA A 95 37.75 -22.48 12.60
N ILE A 96 36.52 -21.99 12.79
CA ILE A 96 36.26 -20.68 13.39
C ILE A 96 36.78 -20.61 14.84
N VAL A 97 36.84 -21.73 15.55
CA VAL A 97 37.26 -21.78 16.96
C VAL A 97 38.61 -22.48 17.05
N HIS A 98 39.62 -21.74 17.48
CA HIS A 98 40.96 -22.30 17.65
C HIS A 98 41.09 -23.04 18.99
N PRO A 99 42.06 -23.97 19.12
CA PRO A 99 42.34 -24.63 20.40
C PRO A 99 42.58 -23.62 21.53
N GLY A 100 41.93 -23.84 22.67
CA GLY A 100 42.03 -22.98 23.86
C GLY A 100 41.08 -21.78 23.89
N GLU A 101 40.34 -21.52 22.81
CA GLU A 101 39.41 -20.37 22.77
C GLU A 101 38.02 -20.68 23.32
N LEU A 102 37.56 -21.93 23.16
CA LEU A 102 36.24 -22.32 23.65
C LEU A 102 36.25 -22.38 25.18
N PRO A 103 35.35 -21.66 25.88
CA PRO A 103 35.24 -21.76 27.33
C PRO A 103 34.99 -23.21 27.78
N ALA A 104 35.63 -23.63 28.88
CA ALA A 104 35.71 -25.03 29.28
C ALA A 104 34.34 -25.73 29.50
N HIS A 105 33.31 -24.99 29.89
CA HIS A 105 31.98 -25.54 30.14
C HIS A 105 31.06 -25.54 28.91
N TRP A 106 31.49 -24.90 27.82
CA TRP A 106 30.71 -24.76 26.60
C TRP A 106 30.89 -25.96 25.68
N GLY A 107 29.83 -26.27 24.93
CA GLY A 107 29.91 -27.19 23.82
C GLY A 107 30.12 -26.46 22.50
N LEU A 108 30.59 -27.20 21.49
CA LEU A 108 30.72 -26.73 20.12
C LEU A 108 29.89 -27.60 19.17
N MET A 109 28.91 -27.00 18.51
CA MET A 109 28.12 -27.64 17.46
C MET A 109 28.40 -27.02 16.09
N VAL A 110 28.37 -27.87 15.06
CA VAL A 110 28.46 -27.45 13.67
C VAL A 110 27.39 -28.17 12.83
N PRO A 111 26.93 -27.62 11.70
CA PRO A 111 26.06 -28.35 10.78
C PRO A 111 26.66 -29.70 10.39
N GLY A 112 25.93 -30.79 10.62
CA GLY A 112 26.33 -32.11 10.12
C GLY A 112 26.00 -32.31 8.64
N THR A 113 26.29 -33.50 8.11
CA THR A 113 25.85 -33.90 6.77
C THR A 113 24.32 -33.94 6.66
N SER A 114 23.64 -34.32 7.74
CA SER A 114 22.18 -34.30 7.83
C SER A 114 21.61 -32.88 7.95
N LYS A 115 20.54 -32.57 7.18
CA LYS A 115 19.80 -31.30 7.28
C LYS A 115 19.04 -31.08 8.58
N THR A 116 18.92 -32.12 9.40
CA THR A 116 18.12 -32.14 10.63
C THR A 116 18.93 -32.44 11.87
N ARG A 117 20.26 -32.62 11.81
CA ARG A 117 21.09 -32.85 13.01
C ARG A 117 22.40 -32.08 12.93
N MET A 118 22.70 -31.34 14.01
CA MET A 118 24.03 -30.79 14.23
C MET A 118 25.02 -31.91 14.60
N LYS A 119 26.27 -31.75 14.17
CA LYS A 119 27.41 -32.55 14.60
C LYS A 119 28.02 -31.89 15.83
N ILE A 120 28.23 -32.69 16.87
CA ILE A 120 28.91 -32.25 18.10
C ILE A 120 30.42 -32.37 17.85
N HIS A 121 31.15 -31.26 17.97
CA HIS A 121 32.61 -31.23 17.90
C HIS A 121 33.21 -31.33 19.31
N THR A 122 32.69 -30.53 20.24
CA THR A 122 33.03 -30.58 21.67
C THR A 122 31.75 -30.68 22.46
N ARG A 123 31.65 -31.61 23.43
CA ARG A 123 30.44 -31.73 24.27
C ARG A 123 30.40 -30.62 25.31
N ALA A 124 29.23 -30.00 25.49
CA ALA A 124 28.98 -29.11 26.61
C ALA A 124 29.02 -29.87 27.94
N VAL A 125 29.46 -29.20 29.00
CA VAL A 125 29.30 -29.70 30.36
C VAL A 125 27.85 -29.46 30.77
N ARG A 126 27.14 -30.54 31.12
CA ARG A 126 25.75 -30.46 31.57
C ARG A 126 25.68 -30.25 33.08
N LYS A 127 25.02 -29.18 33.50
CA LYS A 127 24.65 -28.96 34.92
C LYS A 127 23.55 -29.94 35.32
N ASP A 128 23.62 -30.45 36.54
CA ASP A 128 22.67 -31.43 37.06
C ASP A 128 21.26 -30.83 37.17
N PRO A 129 20.25 -31.36 36.46
CA PRO A 129 18.87 -30.84 36.51
C PRO A 129 18.19 -30.95 37.88
N THR A 130 18.74 -31.73 38.81
CA THR A 130 18.19 -31.86 40.18
C THR A 130 18.64 -30.74 41.11
N THR A 131 19.75 -30.06 40.78
CA THR A 131 20.33 -28.98 41.60
C THR A 131 20.32 -27.64 40.88
N HIS A 132 20.41 -27.66 39.55
CA HIS A 132 20.39 -26.46 38.72
C HIS A 132 18.96 -26.03 38.41
N CYS A 133 18.55 -24.89 38.98
CA CYS A 133 17.22 -24.33 38.78
C CYS A 133 17.34 -22.97 38.07
N PRO A 134 16.87 -22.83 36.81
CA PRO A 134 16.78 -21.53 36.16
C PRO A 134 15.95 -20.56 37.02
N SER A 135 16.40 -19.31 37.10
CA SER A 135 15.70 -18.29 37.89
C SER A 135 14.31 -18.00 37.35
N TRP A 136 13.43 -17.47 38.20
CA TRP A 136 12.12 -16.99 37.76
C TRP A 136 12.21 -15.90 36.68
N GLN A 137 13.27 -15.08 36.71
CA GLN A 137 13.55 -14.08 35.69
C GLN A 137 13.83 -14.71 34.31
N ALA A 138 14.56 -15.82 34.27
CA ALA A 138 14.81 -16.55 33.03
C ALA A 138 13.49 -17.14 32.49
N VAL A 139 12.70 -17.75 33.37
CA VAL A 139 11.41 -18.36 33.01
C VAL A 139 10.44 -17.32 32.41
N ARG A 140 10.23 -16.16 33.07
CA ARG A 140 9.37 -15.10 32.51
C ARG A 140 9.88 -14.55 31.18
N SER A 141 11.20 -14.52 30.97
CA SER A 141 11.81 -14.05 29.73
C SER A 141 11.54 -15.00 28.56
N ILE A 142 11.69 -16.31 28.81
CA ILE A 142 11.33 -17.38 27.87
C ILE A 142 9.83 -17.30 27.53
N MET A 143 8.97 -17.18 28.54
CA MET A 143 7.51 -17.09 28.32
C MET A 143 7.12 -15.83 27.54
N ALA A 144 7.71 -14.68 27.85
CA ALA A 144 7.47 -13.44 27.12
C ALA A 144 7.88 -13.55 25.64
N ARG A 145 9.02 -14.18 25.35
CA ARG A 145 9.46 -14.41 23.97
C ARG A 145 8.53 -15.37 23.23
N GLN A 146 8.11 -16.46 23.87
CA GLN A 146 7.14 -17.39 23.30
C GLN A 146 5.82 -16.70 22.96
N ASP A 147 5.28 -15.87 23.87
CA ASP A 147 4.04 -15.13 23.64
C ASP A 147 4.19 -14.10 22.51
N THR A 148 5.34 -13.43 22.44
CA THR A 148 5.67 -12.52 21.34
C THR A 148 5.64 -13.24 19.99
N LEU A 149 6.31 -14.39 19.89
CA LEU A 149 6.35 -15.19 18.64
C LEU A 149 4.96 -15.72 18.26
N ARG A 150 4.17 -16.15 19.24
CA ARG A 150 2.77 -16.57 19.02
C ARG A 150 1.92 -15.42 18.49
N SER A 151 2.02 -14.25 19.12
CA SER A 151 1.29 -13.04 18.72
C SER A 151 1.70 -12.57 17.31
N GLN A 152 3.00 -12.60 17.00
CA GLN A 152 3.52 -12.32 15.67
C GLN A 152 2.99 -13.30 14.62
N ALA A 153 2.99 -14.61 14.92
CA ALA A 153 2.45 -15.62 14.01
C ALA A 153 0.96 -15.38 13.69
N ILE A 154 0.15 -15.08 14.72
CA ILE A 154 -1.28 -14.76 14.55
C ILE A 154 -1.46 -13.48 13.72
N ALA A 155 -0.69 -12.43 14.02
CA ALA A 155 -0.76 -11.16 13.29
C ALA A 155 -0.35 -11.35 11.82
N ASN A 156 0.68 -12.12 11.54
CA ASN A 156 1.16 -12.41 10.18
C ASN A 156 0.11 -13.17 9.37
N VAL A 157 -0.56 -14.18 9.96
CA VAL A 157 -1.66 -14.89 9.30
C VAL A 157 -2.81 -13.92 8.97
N ARG A 158 -3.20 -13.06 9.92
CA ARG A 158 -4.26 -12.07 9.70
C ARG A 158 -3.90 -11.03 8.64
N ASN A 159 -2.67 -10.52 8.67
CA ASN A 159 -2.20 -9.52 7.73
C ASN A 159 -2.05 -10.11 6.32
N GLY A 160 -1.50 -11.32 6.20
CA GLY A 160 -1.41 -12.04 4.92
C GLY A 160 -2.79 -12.26 4.30
N ALA A 161 -3.78 -12.69 5.07
CA ALA A 161 -5.16 -12.83 4.58
C ALA A 161 -5.78 -11.49 4.10
N ARG A 162 -5.49 -10.39 4.79
CA ARG A 162 -5.93 -9.04 4.39
C ARG A 162 -5.22 -8.55 3.13
N GLU A 163 -3.93 -8.81 3.00
CA GLU A 163 -3.14 -8.46 1.81
C GLU A 163 -3.63 -9.24 0.59
N GLU A 164 -3.87 -10.54 0.73
CA GLU A 164 -4.46 -11.41 -0.29
C GLU A 164 -5.82 -10.88 -0.76
N ALA A 165 -6.76 -10.66 0.17
CA ALA A 165 -8.09 -10.12 -0.15
C ALA A 165 -8.01 -8.72 -0.78
N GLY A 166 -7.07 -7.89 -0.32
CA GLY A 166 -6.84 -6.57 -0.90
C GLY A 166 -6.27 -6.63 -2.33
N ARG A 167 -5.42 -7.61 -2.63
CA ARG A 167 -4.92 -7.85 -4.00
C ARG A 167 -6.05 -8.30 -4.93
N GLU A 168 -6.85 -9.27 -4.50
CA GLU A 168 -8.00 -9.74 -5.29
C GLU A 168 -9.02 -8.63 -5.57
N LEU A 169 -9.33 -7.81 -4.56
CA LEU A 169 -10.25 -6.68 -4.73
C LEU A 169 -9.70 -5.65 -5.71
N ARG A 170 -8.41 -5.28 -5.59
CA ARG A 170 -7.77 -4.34 -6.52
C ARG A 170 -7.82 -4.86 -7.96
N GLN A 171 -7.51 -6.13 -8.17
CA GLN A 171 -7.56 -6.75 -9.49
C GLN A 171 -8.97 -6.72 -10.07
N ARG A 172 -10.00 -7.06 -9.28
CA ARG A 172 -11.40 -6.97 -9.73
C ARG A 172 -11.82 -5.55 -10.10
N VAL A 173 -11.40 -4.55 -9.34
CA VAL A 173 -11.68 -3.14 -9.64
C VAL A 173 -10.99 -2.72 -10.94
N GLU A 174 -9.73 -3.10 -11.13
CA GLU A 174 -8.96 -2.80 -12.33
C GLU A 174 -9.53 -3.48 -13.58
N ASP A 175 -9.95 -4.74 -13.46
CA ASP A 175 -10.63 -5.49 -14.53
C ASP A 175 -11.96 -4.84 -14.90
N GLU A 176 -12.75 -4.42 -13.91
CA GLU A 176 -14.04 -3.75 -14.13
C GLU A 176 -13.86 -2.37 -14.77
N VAL A 177 -12.90 -1.58 -14.30
CA VAL A 177 -12.56 -0.28 -14.90
C VAL A 177 -12.09 -0.49 -16.34
N SER A 178 -11.20 -1.44 -16.59
CA SER A 178 -10.73 -1.77 -17.94
C SER A 178 -11.86 -2.22 -18.86
N ARG A 179 -12.80 -3.03 -18.35
CA ARG A 179 -14.00 -3.45 -19.10
C ARG A 179 -14.88 -2.26 -19.46
N ARG A 180 -15.10 -1.34 -18.52
CA ARG A 180 -15.86 -0.11 -18.76
C ARG A 180 -15.17 0.82 -19.74
N MET A 181 -13.84 0.97 -19.68
CA MET A 181 -13.09 1.77 -20.64
C MET A 181 -13.16 1.19 -22.06
N ARG A 182 -13.14 -0.14 -22.22
CA ARG A 182 -13.32 -0.80 -23.53
C ARG A 182 -14.73 -0.63 -24.10
N ASN A 183 -15.74 -0.57 -23.23
CA ASN A 183 -17.15 -0.44 -23.62
C ASN A 183 -17.65 1.01 -23.60
N ALA A 184 -16.80 1.98 -23.22
CA ALA A 184 -17.16 3.37 -23.29
C ALA A 184 -17.29 3.76 -24.77
N PRO A 185 -18.37 4.48 -25.17
CA PRO A 185 -18.45 5.02 -26.52
C PRO A 185 -17.19 5.84 -26.78
N ASP A 186 -16.60 5.67 -27.95
CA ASP A 186 -15.32 6.24 -28.34
C ASP A 186 -15.30 7.74 -28.03
N ALA A 187 -14.69 8.08 -26.89
CA ALA A 187 -14.72 9.43 -26.36
C ALA A 187 -13.94 10.37 -27.27
N GLU A 188 -13.04 9.84 -28.10
CA GLU A 188 -12.37 10.59 -29.15
C GLU A 188 -13.30 10.86 -30.31
N LEU A 189 -14.05 9.83 -30.78
CA LEU A 189 -15.06 10.02 -31.82
C LEU A 189 -16.12 11.05 -31.40
N LEU A 190 -16.62 10.98 -30.17
CA LEU A 190 -17.64 11.92 -29.67
C LEU A 190 -17.08 13.34 -29.55
N ARG A 191 -15.82 13.51 -29.12
CA ARG A 191 -15.15 14.81 -29.10
C ARG A 191 -14.95 15.38 -30.50
N GLU A 192 -14.55 14.54 -31.44
CA GLU A 192 -14.33 14.94 -32.83
C GLU A 192 -15.66 15.33 -33.50
N GLN A 193 -16.72 14.55 -33.29
CA GLN A 193 -18.06 14.91 -33.75
C GLN A 193 -18.55 16.23 -33.15
N MET A 194 -18.33 16.45 -31.84
CA MET A 194 -18.69 17.71 -31.19
C MET A 194 -17.89 18.90 -31.73
N ARG A 195 -16.59 18.70 -32.04
CA ARG A 195 -15.73 19.71 -32.67
C ARG A 195 -16.27 20.11 -34.04
N GLN A 196 -16.61 19.13 -34.88
CA GLN A 196 -17.17 19.36 -36.21
C GLN A 196 -18.49 20.15 -36.15
N ILE A 197 -19.37 19.82 -35.19
CA ILE A 197 -20.63 20.55 -34.99
C ILE A 197 -20.35 22.00 -34.56
N THR A 198 -19.42 22.20 -33.63
CA THR A 198 -19.05 23.54 -33.11
C THR A 198 -18.46 24.42 -34.22
N GLU A 199 -17.59 23.87 -35.06
CA GLU A 199 -17.01 24.58 -36.21
C GLU A 199 -18.08 24.95 -37.25
N ALA A 200 -18.99 24.03 -37.57
CA ALA A 200 -20.06 24.28 -38.54
C ALA A 200 -21.04 25.38 -38.09
N LEU A 201 -21.30 25.48 -36.78
CA LEU A 201 -22.17 26.51 -36.21
C LEU A 201 -21.47 27.86 -36.02
N GLY A 202 -20.13 27.90 -36.06
CA GLY A 202 -19.35 29.13 -35.90
C GLY A 202 -19.31 29.68 -34.47
N GLY A 203 -19.72 28.88 -33.48
CA GLY A 203 -19.77 29.27 -32.06
C GLY A 203 -19.72 28.08 -31.12
N GLN A 204 -19.20 28.29 -29.91
CA GLN A 204 -19.11 27.28 -28.85
C GLN A 204 -20.50 26.95 -28.31
N ILE A 205 -20.84 25.65 -28.26
CA ILE A 205 -22.08 25.18 -27.65
C ILE A 205 -21.93 25.17 -26.13
N LEU A 206 -22.86 25.83 -25.44
CA LEU A 206 -23.01 25.78 -23.98
C LEU A 206 -24.18 24.87 -23.61
N PHE A 207 -23.92 23.87 -22.76
CA PHE A 207 -24.89 22.87 -22.33
C PHE A 207 -25.65 23.30 -21.07
N ASP A 208 -26.37 24.40 -21.17
CA ASP A 208 -27.23 24.92 -20.11
C ASP A 208 -28.48 25.61 -20.68
N ASP A 209 -29.48 25.80 -19.83
CA ASP A 209 -30.84 26.21 -20.26
C ASP A 209 -31.03 27.74 -20.36
N ARG A 210 -29.96 28.52 -20.32
CA ARG A 210 -30.08 29.99 -20.31
C ARG A 210 -30.31 30.53 -21.74
N PRO A 211 -31.26 31.44 -21.98
CA PRO A 211 -31.36 32.10 -23.28
C PRO A 211 -30.30 33.21 -23.41
N ARG A 212 -29.63 33.30 -24.56
CA ARG A 212 -28.54 34.25 -24.85
C ARG A 212 -29.01 35.50 -25.61
N GLY A 213 -30.20 35.44 -26.20
CA GLY A 213 -30.77 36.53 -26.99
C GLY A 213 -30.19 36.64 -28.41
N TYR A 214 -30.44 37.77 -29.09
CA TYR A 214 -30.05 37.98 -30.50
C TYR A 214 -28.54 37.80 -30.71
N TYR A 215 -28.19 37.05 -31.75
CA TYR A 215 -26.85 36.56 -32.13
C TYR A 215 -25.74 37.65 -32.19
N TYR A 216 -25.21 38.06 -31.04
CA TYR A 216 -24.06 38.98 -30.96
C TYR A 216 -22.82 38.36 -30.29
N GLY A 217 -22.84 37.06 -29.96
CA GLY A 217 -21.73 36.33 -29.35
C GLY A 217 -21.34 35.05 -30.09
N ARG A 218 -20.09 34.59 -29.91
CA ARG A 218 -19.60 33.28 -30.41
C ARG A 218 -20.05 32.09 -29.55
N GLU A 219 -21.09 32.26 -28.75
CA GLU A 219 -21.62 31.24 -27.83
C GLU A 219 -23.07 30.96 -28.18
N ILE A 220 -23.43 29.69 -28.26
CA ILE A 220 -24.77 29.22 -28.65
C ILE A 220 -25.29 28.31 -27.53
N GLY A 221 -26.43 28.65 -26.95
CA GLY A 221 -27.09 27.81 -25.93
C GLY A 221 -27.99 26.75 -26.53
N LEU A 222 -28.44 25.81 -25.69
CA LEU A 222 -29.42 24.78 -26.09
C LEU A 222 -30.77 25.37 -26.57
N PRO A 223 -31.32 26.44 -25.97
CA PRO A 223 -32.55 27.06 -26.47
C PRO A 223 -32.41 27.61 -27.90
N GLU A 224 -31.28 28.22 -28.24
CA GLU A 224 -31.01 28.75 -29.58
C GLU A 224 -30.86 27.62 -30.61
N LEU A 225 -30.17 26.53 -30.25
CA LEU A 225 -30.09 25.34 -31.12
C LEU A 225 -31.46 24.71 -31.37
N ALA A 226 -32.33 24.67 -30.36
CA ALA A 226 -33.69 24.17 -30.50
C ALA A 226 -34.51 25.03 -31.48
N ALA A 227 -34.39 26.36 -31.40
CA ALA A 227 -35.03 27.29 -32.31
C ALA A 227 -34.52 27.13 -33.76
N ILE A 228 -33.20 26.96 -33.95
CA ILE A 228 -32.61 26.64 -35.27
C ILE A 228 -33.20 25.33 -35.81
N GLY A 229 -33.28 24.30 -34.97
CA GLY A 229 -33.85 23.00 -35.35
C GLY A 229 -35.35 23.05 -35.70
N GLU A 230 -36.12 23.91 -35.04
CA GLU A 230 -37.52 24.17 -35.37
C GLU A 230 -37.67 24.84 -36.74
N LEU A 231 -36.91 25.91 -37.00
CA LEU A 231 -36.89 26.61 -38.30
C LEU A 231 -36.49 25.68 -39.46
N CYS A 232 -35.48 24.83 -39.25
CA CYS A 232 -35.06 23.85 -40.26
C CYS A 232 -36.15 22.81 -40.57
N ARG A 233 -36.93 22.38 -39.56
CA ARG A 233 -38.04 21.42 -39.75
C ARG A 233 -39.22 22.04 -40.49
N GLU A 234 -39.54 23.29 -40.18
CA GLU A 234 -40.70 23.99 -40.74
C GLU A 234 -40.49 24.34 -42.22
N HIS A 235 -39.35 24.93 -42.58
CA HIS A 235 -39.15 25.43 -43.94
C HIS A 235 -38.49 24.43 -44.89
N ARG A 236 -37.94 23.30 -44.38
CA ARG A 236 -37.17 22.23 -45.08
C ARG A 236 -36.00 22.68 -45.97
N ASN A 237 -35.87 23.97 -46.24
CA ASN A 237 -34.87 24.60 -47.08
C ASN A 237 -34.68 26.04 -46.59
N LEU A 238 -33.47 26.35 -46.10
CA LEU A 238 -33.10 27.68 -45.60
C LEU A 238 -33.34 28.78 -46.63
N ARG A 239 -33.18 28.46 -47.92
CA ARG A 239 -33.41 29.41 -49.01
C ARG A 239 -34.87 29.80 -49.13
N LYS A 240 -35.79 28.86 -48.94
CA LYS A 240 -37.23 29.13 -48.93
C LYS A 240 -37.65 29.95 -47.72
N ALA A 241 -37.06 29.72 -46.54
CA ALA A 241 -37.30 30.55 -45.36
C ALA A 241 -36.86 32.01 -45.59
N ILE A 242 -35.69 32.21 -46.21
CA ILE A 242 -35.20 33.54 -46.59
C ILE A 242 -36.10 34.18 -47.65
N ASP A 243 -36.51 33.41 -48.66
CA ASP A 243 -37.42 33.89 -49.71
C ASP A 243 -38.80 34.28 -49.12
N ASP A 244 -39.34 33.51 -48.17
CA ASP A 244 -40.60 33.82 -47.48
C ASP A 244 -40.48 35.04 -46.55
N LEU A 245 -39.36 35.20 -45.84
CA LEU A 245 -39.06 36.38 -45.01
C LEU A 245 -38.86 37.65 -45.84
N THR A 246 -38.32 37.52 -47.04
CA THR A 246 -38.09 38.65 -47.96
C THR A 246 -39.24 38.89 -48.93
N ALA A 247 -40.18 37.94 -49.05
CA ALA A 247 -41.40 38.07 -49.84
C ALA A 247 -42.32 39.14 -49.22
N GLY A 248 -42.25 40.36 -49.78
CA GLY A 248 -43.00 41.52 -49.34
C GLY A 248 -42.13 42.76 -49.12
N TYR A 249 -40.82 42.58 -48.95
CA TYR A 249 -39.85 43.66 -48.80
C TYR A 249 -39.18 43.98 -50.15
N THR A 250 -39.86 44.74 -51.00
CA THR A 250 -39.17 45.41 -52.11
C THR A 250 -38.25 46.50 -51.53
N ILE A 251 -37.01 46.58 -52.01
CA ILE A 251 -35.94 47.47 -51.50
C ILE A 251 -36.41 48.92 -51.29
N GLY A 252 -37.34 49.40 -52.13
CA GLY A 252 -37.94 50.73 -52.01
C GLY A 252 -38.84 50.95 -50.79
N ASN A 253 -39.50 49.91 -50.28
CA ASN A 253 -40.38 49.99 -49.10
C ASN A 253 -39.58 49.89 -47.80
N VAL A 254 -38.49 49.11 -47.77
CA VAL A 254 -37.57 49.03 -46.64
C VAL A 254 -36.86 50.37 -46.42
N ARG A 255 -36.37 51.00 -47.49
CA ARG A 255 -35.75 52.33 -47.41
C ARG A 255 -36.73 53.37 -46.87
N ARG A 256 -37.99 53.31 -47.30
CA ARG A 256 -39.05 54.22 -46.85
C ARG A 256 -39.40 54.03 -45.36
N ALA A 257 -39.36 52.79 -44.88
CA ALA A 257 -39.56 52.48 -43.46
C ALA A 257 -38.38 52.97 -42.59
N VAL A 258 -37.15 52.81 -43.07
CA VAL A 258 -35.94 53.34 -42.43
C VAL A 258 -35.98 54.87 -42.37
N ASP A 259 -36.32 55.54 -43.48
CA ASP A 259 -36.45 57.00 -43.53
C ASP A 259 -37.55 57.53 -42.58
N GLN A 260 -38.66 56.78 -42.40
CA GLN A 260 -39.71 57.15 -41.44
C GLN A 260 -39.26 57.00 -39.99
N LEU A 261 -38.48 55.96 -39.68
CA LEU A 261 -37.91 55.75 -38.35
C LEU A 261 -36.85 56.80 -38.02
N GLU A 262 -35.99 57.17 -38.97
CA GLU A 262 -35.02 58.26 -38.80
C GLU A 262 -35.73 59.59 -38.53
N ARG A 263 -36.81 59.91 -39.25
CA ARG A 263 -37.63 61.10 -38.99
C ARG A 263 -38.29 61.07 -37.62
N ALA A 264 -38.79 59.92 -37.18
CA ALA A 264 -39.38 59.76 -35.85
C ALA A 264 -38.33 59.97 -34.73
N ILE A 265 -37.09 59.51 -34.92
CA ILE A 265 -35.98 59.70 -33.99
C ILE A 265 -35.55 61.17 -33.93
N VAL A 266 -35.53 61.89 -35.07
CA VAL A 266 -35.25 63.33 -35.10
C VAL A 266 -36.34 64.12 -34.36
N ASN A 267 -37.61 63.77 -34.55
CA ASN A 267 -38.73 64.40 -33.85
C ASN A 267 -38.72 64.14 -32.34
N LEU A 268 -38.32 62.93 -31.91
CA LEU A 268 -38.17 62.58 -30.49
C LEU A 268 -37.02 63.34 -29.80
N ARG A 269 -35.97 63.70 -30.55
CA ARG A 269 -34.84 64.50 -30.04
C ARG A 269 -35.10 66.01 -30.04
N ALA A 270 -36.19 66.47 -30.66
CA ALA A 270 -36.56 67.88 -30.76
C ALA A 270 -37.57 68.36 -29.71
N VAL A 271 -37.97 67.52 -28.75
CA VAL A 271 -38.85 67.91 -27.63
C VAL A 271 -37.98 68.45 -26.47
N PRO A 272 -38.03 69.76 -26.14
CA PRO A 272 -37.30 70.31 -24.99
C PRO A 272 -38.00 69.89 -23.69
N GLY A 273 -37.22 69.46 -22.70
CA GLY A 273 -37.72 69.04 -21.40
C GLY A 273 -38.50 70.14 -20.67
N GLN A 274 -39.75 69.84 -20.31
CA GLN A 274 -40.45 70.56 -19.26
C GLN A 274 -40.23 69.84 -17.93
N GLN A 275 -39.29 70.37 -17.16
CA GLN A 275 -39.28 70.26 -15.71
C GLN A 275 -40.61 70.77 -15.16
N MET A 276 -41.23 70.02 -14.26
CA MET A 276 -42.02 70.63 -13.19
C MET A 276 -41.83 69.83 -11.90
N GLU A 277 -41.11 70.52 -11.03
CA GLU A 277 -40.88 70.34 -9.61
C GLU A 277 -42.16 70.48 -8.78
N LEU A 278 -42.09 69.93 -7.55
CA LEU A 278 -42.83 70.28 -6.32
C LEU A 278 -44.31 69.81 -6.28
N THR A 279 -44.82 69.25 -5.17
CA THR A 279 -44.66 69.68 -3.78
C THR A 279 -44.76 68.53 -2.77
N SER A 280 -44.09 68.76 -1.63
CA SER A 280 -44.22 68.25 -0.26
C SER A 280 -45.37 67.32 0.12
#